data_AF-A0A7C7YHE0-F1
#
_entry.id   AF-A0A7C7YHE0-F1
#
_cell.length_a   1.000
_cell.length_b   1.000
_cell.length_c   1.000
_cell.angle_alpha   90.00
_cell.angle_beta   90.00
_cell.angle_gamma   90.00
#
_symmetry.space_group_name_H-M   'P 1'
#
loop_
_entity.id
_entity.type
_entity.pdbx_description
1 polymer ?
#
loop_
_entity_poly.entity_id
_entity_poly.type
_entity_poly.pdbx_seq_one_letter_code
_entity_poly.pdbx_strand_id
1 'polypeptide(L)' 'MTRGLIALLNFWHSWVSPWLGPACRFEPSCSRYAGQAIAAHGPARGA' A
#
# COMPACT_ATOMS: atom_id res chain seq x y z
N MET A 1 4.49 -14.46 5.63
CA MET A 1 3.23 -14.08 4.92
C MET A 1 3.14 -12.59 4.63
N THR A 2 3.57 -11.71 5.53
CA THR A 2 3.54 -10.23 5.39
C THR A 2 4.26 -9.67 4.15
N ARG A 3 5.39 -10.26 3.76
CA ARG A 3 6.21 -9.79 2.63
C ARG A 3 5.51 -9.93 1.27
N GLY A 4 4.63 -10.93 1.12
CA GLY A 4 3.87 -11.15 -0.11
C GLY A 4 2.82 -10.06 -0.36
N LEU A 5 2.09 -9.66 0.68
CA LEU A 5 1.10 -8.57 0.58
C LEU A 5 1.76 -7.23 0.26
N ILE A 6 2.88 -6.92 0.92
CA ILE A 6 3.62 -5.66 0.66
C ILE A 6 4.19 -5.64 -0.76
N ALA A 7 4.68 -6.78 -1.27
CA ALA A 7 5.14 -6.90 -2.64
C ALA A 7 4.00 -6.71 -3.65
N LEU A 8 2.83 -7.28 -3.39
CA LEU A 8 1.64 -7.11 -4.23
C LEU A 8 1.17 -5.65 -4.25
N LEU A 9 1.17 -5.00 -3.08
CA LEU A 9 0.78 -3.59 -2.93
C LEU A 9 1.75 -2.66 -3.66
N ASN A 10 3.05 -2.92 -3.58
CA ASN A 10 4.06 -2.15 -4.32
C ASN A 10 3.98 -2.40 -5.82
N PHE A 11 3.72 -3.65 -6.26
CA PHE A 11 3.52 -3.96 -7.66
C PHE A 11 2.30 -3.21 -8.22
N TRP A 12 1.18 -3.24 -7.48
CA TRP A 12 -0.02 -2.49 -7.82
C TRP A 12 0.25 -0.98 -7.84
N HIS A 13 1.02 -0.45 -6.89
CA HIS A 13 1.40 0.97 -6.90
C HIS A 13 2.28 1.31 -8.11
N SER A 14 3.33 0.54 -8.41
CA SER A 14 4.20 0.82 -9.57
C SER A 14 3.54 0.61 -10.93
N TRP A 15 2.56 -0.29 -11.04
CA TRP A 15 1.83 -0.53 -12.29
C TRP A 15 0.59 0.36 -12.46
N VAL A 16 -0.18 0.58 -11.40
CA VAL A 16 -1.46 1.32 -11.45
C VAL A 16 -1.29 2.79 -11.14
N SER A 17 -0.37 3.19 -10.24
CA SER A 17 -0.13 4.61 -9.93
C SER A 17 0.28 5.47 -11.12
N PRO A 18 1.07 5.01 -12.11
CA PRO A 18 1.36 5.83 -13.29
C PRO A 18 0.15 6.01 -14.21
N TRP A 19 -0.85 5.12 -14.14
CA TRP A 19 -2.05 5.19 -14.97
C TRP A 19 -3.20 5.97 -14.33
N LEU A 20 -3.24 6.06 -13.00
CA LEU A 20 -4.36 6.69 -12.28
C LEU A 20 -4.21 8.21 -12.04
N GLY A 21 -3.04 8.80 -12.33
CA GLY A 21 -2.75 10.18 -11.96
C GLY A 21 -2.87 10.40 -10.43
N PRO A 22 -2.88 11.64 -9.92
CA PRO A 22 -3.07 11.92 -8.50
C PRO A 22 -4.52 11.65 -8.07
N ALA A 23 -4.92 10.37 -8.03
CA ALA A 23 -6.25 9.94 -7.61
C ALA A 23 -6.42 10.00 -6.08
N CYS A 24 -5.32 9.94 -5.33
CA CYS A 24 -5.36 10.04 -3.87
C CYS A 24 -5.45 11.50 -3.43
N ARG A 25 -6.65 11.90 -3.00
CA ARG A 25 -6.90 13.19 -2.35
C ARG A 25 -6.20 13.34 -1.00
N PHE A 26 -5.84 12.22 -0.36
CA PHE A 26 -5.16 12.15 0.92
C PHE A 26 -3.74 11.59 0.72
N GLU A 27 -2.73 12.33 1.19
CA GLU A 27 -1.35 11.87 1.27
C GLU A 27 -1.07 11.47 2.73
N PRO A 28 -0.59 10.25 3.01
CA PRO A 28 -0.27 9.17 2.07
C PRO A 28 -1.51 8.42 1.55
N SER A 29 -1.39 7.84 0.35
CA SER A 29 -2.42 6.96 -0.22
C SER A 29 -2.81 5.83 0.73
N CYS A 30 -4.06 5.39 0.69
CA CYS A 30 -4.56 4.29 1.53
C CYS A 30 -3.74 3.00 1.37
N SER A 31 -3.19 2.73 0.18
CA SER A 31 -2.25 1.64 -0.05
C SER A 31 -0.88 1.88 0.58
N ARG A 32 -0.31 3.09 0.53
CA ARG A 32 0.92 3.42 1.29
C ARG A 32 0.72 3.31 2.79
N TYR A 33 -0.41 3.80 3.30
CA TYR A 33 -0.76 3.71 4.71
C TYR A 33 -0.92 2.26 5.14
N ALA A 34 -1.64 1.43 4.37
CA ALA A 34 -1.75 0.00 4.62
C ALA A 34 -0.38 -0.68 4.64
N GLY A 35 0.52 -0.36 3.69
CA GLY A 35 1.89 -0.86 3.69
C GLY A 35 2.67 -0.48 4.95
N GLN A 36 2.56 0.76 5.41
CA GLN A 36 3.19 1.24 6.65
C GLN A 36 2.58 0.61 7.91
N ALA A 37 1.25 0.50 7.98
CA ALA A 37 0.55 -0.12 9.11
C ALA A 37 0.89 -1.61 9.21
N ILE A 38 0.95 -2.31 8.09
CA ILE A 38 1.37 -3.72 8.02
C ILE A 38 2.85 -3.86 8.41
N ALA A 39 3.72 -2.93 8.00
CA ALA A 39 5.14 -2.93 8.38
C ALA A 39 5.36 -2.63 9.87
N ALA A 40 4.58 -1.73 10.46
CA ALA A 40 4.71 -1.30 11.86
C ALA A 40 3.98 -2.22 12.86
N HIS A 41 2.81 -2.74 12.50
CA HIS A 41 1.93 -3.47 13.41
C HIS A 41 1.71 -4.95 13.03
N GLY A 42 2.21 -5.38 11.87
CA GLY A 42 1.97 -6.71 11.32
C GLY A 42 0.61 -6.82 10.59
N PRO A 43 0.47 -7.78 9.67
CA PRO A 43 -0.69 -7.88 8.78
C PRO A 43 -2.01 -8.19 9.50
N ALA A 44 -1.95 -8.65 10.75
CA ALA A 44 -3.11 -8.98 11.58
C ALA A 44 -3.69 -7.78 12.36
N ARG A 45 -2.95 -6.67 12.46
CA ARG A 45 -3.37 -5.48 13.22
C ARG A 45 -3.44 -4.20 12.35
N GLY A 46 -2.96 -4.27 11.10
CA GLY A 46 -2.98 -3.18 10.12
C GLY A 46 -3.96 -3.37 8.96
N ALA A 47 -5.03 -4.15 9.16
CA ALA A 47 -6.16 -4.29 8.23
C ALA A 47 -7.31 -3.37 8.63
#